data_AF-A0A4U0TUC8-F1
#
_entry.id   AF-A0A4U0TUC8-F1
#
_cell.length_a   1.000
_cell.length_b   1.000
_cell.length_c   1.000
_cell.angle_alpha   90.00
_cell.angle_beta   90.00
_cell.angle_gamma   90.00
#
_symmetry.space_group_name_H-M   'P 1'
#
loop_
_entity.id
_entity.type
_entity.pdbx_description
1 polymer ?
#
loop_
_entity_poly.entity_id
_entity_poly.type
_entity_poly.pdbx_seq_one_letter_code
_entity_poly.pdbx_strand_id
1 'polypeptide(L)' 'MSTATRTESDAFGELQVPNDRYWGAQTERSLENFKINQPQDRMPPPIVRAFGILKGAAATVNMNYGL' A
#
# COMPACT_ATOMS: atom_id res chain seq x y z
N MET A 1 4.29 11.82 19.96
CA MET A 1 5.53 11.02 19.87
C MET A 1 5.82 10.85 18.38
N SER A 2 6.94 11.36 17.88
CA SER A 2 7.34 11.14 16.49
C SER A 2 7.67 9.66 16.32
N THR A 3 6.79 8.90 15.67
CA THR A 3 7.09 7.53 15.22
C THR A 3 8.21 7.63 14.20
N ALA A 4 9.28 6.85 14.36
CA ALA A 4 10.40 6.83 13.43
C ALA A 4 9.88 6.64 11.98
N THR A 5 10.45 7.35 11.02
CA THR A 5 10.10 7.26 9.61
C THR A 5 11.24 6.63 8.80
N ARG A 6 10.92 6.16 7.59
CA ARG A 6 11.88 5.80 6.56
C ARG A 6 11.64 6.65 5.32
N THR A 7 12.72 6.98 4.62
CA THR A 7 12.63 7.62 3.32
C THR A 7 12.36 6.55 2.26
N GLU A 8 11.30 6.72 1.48
CA GLU A 8 11.04 5.95 0.26
C GLU A 8 10.89 6.89 -0.94
N SER A 9 11.08 6.37 -2.15
CA SER A 9 10.96 7.13 -3.39
C SER A 9 9.96 6.47 -4.33
N ASP A 10 9.11 7.27 -4.97
CA ASP A 10 8.28 6.86 -6.10
C ASP A 10 8.56 7.74 -7.33
N ALA A 11 7.75 7.63 -8.38
CA ALA A 11 7.93 8.40 -9.62
C ALA A 11 7.84 9.94 -9.44
N PHE A 12 7.32 10.43 -8.31
CA PHE A 12 7.23 11.85 -7.97
C PHE A 12 8.32 12.30 -6.99
N GLY A 13 9.27 11.43 -6.64
CA GLY A 13 10.40 11.70 -5.75
C GLY A 13 10.24 11.10 -4.36
N GLU A 14 11.07 11.59 -3.44
CA GLU A 14 11.19 11.06 -2.08
C GLU A 14 10.08 11.57 -1.15
N LEU A 15 9.67 10.72 -0.19
CA LEU A 15 8.83 11.11 0.94
C LEU A 15 9.10 10.24 2.18
N GLN A 16 8.59 10.72 3.33
CA GLN A 16 8.72 10.04 4.61
C GLN A 16 7.52 9.11 4.85
N VAL A 17 7.79 7.83 5.08
CA VAL A 17 6.78 6.82 5.40
C VAL A 17 6.97 6.35 6.85
N PRO A 18 5.91 6.20 7.65
CA PRO A 18 6.03 5.71 9.03
C PRO A 18 6.62 4.28 9.10
N ASN A 19 7.59 4.04 10.00
CA ASN A 19 8.25 2.73 10.12
C ASN A 19 7.37 1.62 10.70
N ASP A 20 6.28 1.96 11.36
CA ASP A 20 5.31 1.02 11.93
C ASP A 20 4.31 0.49 10.88
N ARG A 21 4.45 0.88 9.61
CA ARG A 21 3.47 0.61 8.55
C ARG A 21 4.06 -0.16 7.37
N TYR A 22 3.29 -1.13 6.88
CA TYR A 22 3.67 -2.01 5.78
C TYR A 22 3.53 -1.39 4.38
N TRP A 23 2.79 -0.29 4.22
CA TRP A 23 2.64 0.37 2.91
C TRP A 23 3.84 1.26 2.62
N GLY A 24 4.05 1.59 1.34
CA GLY A 24 5.17 2.42 0.88
C GLY A 24 4.78 3.78 0.32
N ALA A 25 5.72 4.41 -0.39
CA ALA A 25 5.66 5.75 -0.97
C ALA A 25 4.34 6.08 -1.68
N GLN A 26 3.88 5.23 -2.60
CA GLN A 26 2.65 5.49 -3.36
C GLN A 26 1.39 5.57 -2.50
N THR A 27 1.28 4.70 -1.49
CA THR A 27 0.13 4.72 -0.57
C THR A 27 0.19 5.92 0.33
N GLU A 28 1.38 6.27 0.85
CA GLU A 28 1.56 7.45 1.68
C GLU A 28 1.19 8.74 0.93
N ARG A 29 1.66 8.89 -0.31
CA ARG A 29 1.27 10.02 -1.18
C ARG A 29 -0.23 10.06 -1.46
N SER A 30 -0.86 8.90 -1.61
CA SER A 30 -2.32 8.83 -1.79
C SER A 30 -3.06 9.27 -0.53
N LEU A 31 -2.58 8.91 0.66
CA LEU A 31 -3.12 9.39 1.94
C LEU A 31 -2.94 10.91 2.09
N GLU A 32 -1.85 11.47 1.56
CA GLU A 32 -1.65 12.92 1.53
C GLU A 32 -2.61 13.65 0.59
N ASN A 33 -2.85 13.09 -0.60
CA ASN A 33 -3.69 13.70 -1.63
C ASN A 33 -5.20 13.56 -1.37
N PHE A 34 -5.64 12.44 -0.79
CA PHE A 34 -7.06 12.10 -0.67
C PHE A 34 -7.53 12.07 0.79
N LYS A 35 -7.38 13.21 1.50
CA LYS A 35 -7.81 13.38 2.90
C LYS A 35 -9.29 13.73 3.06
N ILE A 36 -10.15 13.12 2.26
CA ILE A 36 -11.60 13.37 2.26
C ILE A 36 -12.40 12.25 2.95
N ASN A 37 -11.77 11.10 3.15
CA ASN A 37 -12.42 9.87 3.60
C ASN A 37 -12.71 9.92 5.10
N GLN A 38 -13.93 9.54 5.50
CA GLN A 38 -14.26 9.23 6.89
C GLN A 38 -13.89 7.77 7.23
N PRO A 39 -13.85 7.37 8.51
CA PRO A 39 -13.55 5.99 8.90
C PRO A 39 -14.45 4.94 8.24
N GLN A 40 -15.72 5.27 7.98
CA GLN A 40 -16.68 4.41 7.27
C GLN A 40 -16.41 4.28 5.77
N ASP A 41 -15.65 5.20 5.17
CA ASP A 41 -15.33 5.20 3.73
C ASP A 41 -14.08 4.37 3.43
N ARG A 42 -13.50 3.73 4.45
CA ARG A 42 -12.35 2.84 4.28
C ARG A 42 -12.71 1.65 3.40
N MET A 43 -11.72 1.19 2.63
CA MET A 43 -11.86 0.00 1.79
C MET A 43 -12.43 -1.18 2.59
N PRO A 44 -13.56 -1.77 2.16
CA PRO A 44 -14.19 -2.87 2.86
C PRO A 44 -13.23 -4.07 3.04
N PRO A 45 -13.19 -4.72 4.23
CA PRO A 45 -12.33 -5.87 4.47
C PRO A 45 -12.45 -7.02 3.45
N PRO A 46 -13.65 -7.33 2.89
CA PRO A 46 -13.76 -8.35 1.85
C PRO A 46 -12.95 -8.02 0.59
N ILE A 47 -12.87 -6.74 0.20
CA ILE A 47 -12.09 -6.30 -0.97
C ILE A 47 -10.60 -6.49 -0.72
N VAL A 48 -10.11 -6.12 0.46
CA VAL A 48 -8.70 -6.31 0.85
C VAL A 48 -8.32 -7.80 0.80
N ARG A 49 -9.20 -8.69 1.30
CA ARG A 49 -9.00 -10.15 1.22
C ARG A 49 -8.99 -10.66 -0.22
N ALA A 50 -9.90 -10.17 -1.07
CA ALA A 50 -9.96 -10.53 -2.48
C ALA A 50 -8.65 -10.16 -3.20
N PHE A 51 -8.07 -9.00 -2.91
CA PHE A 51 -6.75 -8.62 -3.43
C PHE A 51 -5.64 -9.56 -2.99
N GLY A 52 -5.65 -10.04 -1.74
CA GLY A 52 -4.70 -11.04 -1.26
C GLY A 52 -4.79 -12.35 -2.05
N ILE A 53 -6.00 -12.85 -2.28
CA ILE A 53 -6.24 -14.06 -3.10
C ILE A 53 -5.76 -13.84 -4.53
N LEU A 54 -6.13 -12.71 -5.14
CA LEU A 54 -5.75 -12.36 -6.51
C LEU A 54 -4.22 -12.30 -6.67
N LYS A 55 -3.52 -11.65 -5.73
CA LYS A 55 -2.07 -11.55 -5.77
C LYS A 55 -1.37 -12.88 -5.51
N GLY A 56 -1.94 -13.72 -4.63
CA GLY A 56 -1.46 -15.09 -4.45
C GLY A 56 -1.56 -15.92 -5.72
N ALA A 57 -2.74 -15.93 -6.36
CA ALA A 57 -2.96 -16.64 -7.61
C ALA A 57 -2.04 -16.11 -8.74
N ALA A 58 -1.92 -14.78 -8.87
CA ALA A 58 -1.03 -14.17 -9.86
C ALA A 58 0.44 -14.55 -9.64
N ALA A 59 0.91 -14.55 -8.38
CA ALA A 59 2.26 -14.99 -8.06
C ALA A 59 2.49 -16.46 -8.43
N THR A 60 1.53 -17.35 -8.11
CA THR A 60 1.60 -18.76 -8.50
C THR A 60 1.70 -18.94 -10.02
N VAL A 61 0.87 -18.22 -10.78
CA VAL A 61 0.90 -18.28 -12.25
C VAL A 61 2.21 -17.74 -12.79
N ASN A 62 2.68 -16.59 -12.33
CA ASN A 62 3.96 -16.01 -12.78
C ASN A 62 5.14 -16.95 -12.54
N MET A 63 5.20 -17.57 -11.36
CA MET A 63 6.22 -18.56 -11.04
C MET A 63 6.16 -19.78 -11.96
N ASN A 64 4.96 -20.25 -12.32
CA ASN A 64 4.80 -21.37 -13.25
C ASN A 64 5.30 -21.05 -14.67
N TYR A 65 5.22 -19.78 -15.09
CA TYR A 65 5.66 -19.32 -16.41
C TYR A 65 7.06 -18.71 -16.41
N GLY A 66 7.74 -18.62 -15.26
CA GLY A 66 9.09 -18.07 -15.13
C GLY A 66 9.18 -16.55 -15.31
N LEU A 67 8.13 -15.82 -14.90
CA LEU A 67 8.02 -14.35 -14.98
C LEU A 67 8.42 -13.66 -13.68
#